data_AF-A0A9P7G204-F1
#
_entry.id   AF-A0A9P7G204-F1
#
_cell.length_a   1.000
_cell.length_b   1.000
_cell.length_c   1.000
_cell.angle_alpha   90.00
_cell.angle_beta   90.00
_cell.angle_gamma   90.00
#
_symmetry.space_group_name_H-M   'P 1'
#
loop_
_entity.id
_entity.type
_entity.pdbx_description
1 polymer ?
#
loop_
_entity_poly.entity_id
_entity_poly.type
_entity_poly.pdbx_seq_one_letter_code
_entity_poly.pdbx_strand_id
1 'polypeptide(L)'
;NLAKTNLYTPETRHAFQRTLAWLNKWACGRTYGLGSKLPWDPHFLVESLSDSTIYMAYYTVAQLLHENSLDGSKPGPLGVTADQLTDEIWEYIFCNGPFPDPSPLAREKADALKHEYEYFYPFDIRSSAKDLVPNHLTFCLYNHAAIFPEDKQPLSMRANGHLTLNGKKMSKSLGNFLTLRDEIRKFGADATRLSLSDAGDGLEDANFEEKTANANILRIHTLLGWCEDMVNDESNLRHGPRTYHDDVFEHEINDLINTMPSHYEAARDWYREMASDIGMHVDLVRYWMRTAALLVTPVAPHFAEHIYSTILKSPTTIQNALWPTPEKPMDETILEAASYMRGTVKTIRDVETALLKMLQKAKGKKGQNAQQMARSTRRSRRP
;
A
#
# COMPACT_ATOMS: atom_id res chain seq x y z
N ASN A 1 2.10 -28.11 -4.72
CA ASN A 1 1.47 -26.77 -4.59
C ASN A 1 2.20 -25.88 -3.60
N LEU A 2 2.16 -26.12 -2.28
CA LEU A 2 2.82 -25.24 -1.28
C LEU A 2 4.32 -24.97 -1.53
N ALA A 3 5.08 -25.96 -2.04
CA ALA A 3 6.51 -25.81 -2.33
C ALA A 3 6.79 -24.77 -3.43
N LYS A 4 5.87 -24.59 -4.37
CA LYS A 4 6.00 -23.63 -5.49
C LYS A 4 5.40 -22.26 -5.17
N THR A 5 4.42 -22.20 -4.27
CA THR A 5 3.78 -20.95 -3.85
C THR A 5 4.75 -20.05 -3.08
N ASN A 6 4.82 -18.77 -3.48
CA ASN A 6 5.55 -17.74 -2.75
C ASN A 6 4.74 -17.27 -1.52
N LEU A 7 5.34 -17.33 -0.34
CA LEU A 7 4.69 -17.01 0.94
C LEU A 7 5.29 -15.79 1.64
N TYR A 8 6.23 -15.11 0.98
CA TYR A 8 6.91 -13.88 1.41
C TYR A 8 7.74 -13.97 2.71
N THR A 9 7.37 -14.80 3.69
CA THR A 9 8.09 -15.01 4.94
C THR A 9 8.21 -16.48 5.33
N PRO A 10 9.34 -16.91 5.95
CA PRO A 10 9.50 -18.26 6.48
C PRO A 10 8.43 -18.65 7.52
N GLU A 11 8.02 -17.71 8.37
CA GLU A 11 7.04 -17.93 9.43
C GLU A 11 5.66 -18.32 8.86
N THR A 12 5.24 -17.68 7.76
CA THR A 12 4.01 -18.03 7.05
C THR A 12 4.11 -19.45 6.49
N ARG A 13 5.25 -19.80 5.88
CA ARG A 13 5.51 -21.16 5.38
C ARG A 13 5.42 -22.21 6.49
N HIS A 14 6.02 -21.95 7.64
CA HIS A 14 5.93 -22.84 8.79
C HIS A 14 4.50 -22.97 9.30
N ALA A 15 3.71 -21.89 9.31
CA ALA A 15 2.30 -21.95 9.70
C ALA A 15 1.46 -22.84 8.78
N PHE A 16 1.66 -22.75 7.46
CA PHE A 16 1.04 -23.69 6.51
C PHE A 16 1.49 -25.13 6.76
N GLN A 17 2.79 -25.39 6.87
CA GLN A 17 3.32 -26.75 7.09
C GLN A 17 2.77 -27.38 8.38
N ARG A 18 2.70 -26.61 9.47
CA ARG A 18 2.05 -27.06 10.71
C ARG A 18 0.61 -27.44 10.45
N THR A 19 -0.15 -26.57 9.78
CA THR A 19 -1.58 -26.82 9.49
C THR A 19 -1.77 -28.07 8.64
N LEU A 20 -1.01 -28.22 7.56
CA LEU A 20 -1.06 -29.42 6.70
C LEU A 20 -0.72 -30.71 7.45
N ALA A 21 0.11 -30.65 8.49
CA ALA A 21 0.50 -31.83 9.26
C ALA A 21 -0.58 -32.33 10.22
N TRP A 22 -1.42 -31.44 10.77
CA TRP A 22 -2.46 -31.83 11.74
C TRP A 22 -3.87 -31.81 11.16
N LEU A 23 -4.12 -31.07 10.08
CA LEU A 23 -5.44 -30.95 9.49
C LEU A 23 -5.92 -32.32 9.00
N ASN A 24 -7.14 -32.67 9.40
CA ASN A 24 -7.81 -33.90 9.02
C ASN A 24 -9.18 -33.54 8.41
N LYS A 25 -10.17 -34.43 8.53
CA LYS A 25 -11.54 -34.19 8.09
C LYS A 25 -12.11 -32.91 8.72
N TRP A 26 -12.63 -32.04 7.86
CA TRP A 26 -13.36 -30.84 8.24
C TRP A 26 -14.86 -31.04 7.97
N ALA A 27 -15.71 -30.67 8.91
CA ALA A 27 -17.16 -30.75 8.73
C ALA A 27 -17.63 -29.59 7.85
N CYS A 28 -17.95 -29.88 6.58
CA CYS A 28 -18.32 -28.87 5.59
C CYS A 28 -19.82 -28.57 5.50
N GLY A 29 -20.66 -29.34 6.21
CA GLY A 29 -22.12 -29.21 6.20
C GLY A 29 -22.68 -28.69 7.53
N ARG A 30 -23.74 -27.88 7.47
CA ARG A 30 -24.48 -27.36 8.64
C ARG A 30 -25.98 -27.30 8.36
N THR A 31 -26.80 -27.24 9.41
CA THR A 31 -28.27 -27.27 9.30
C THR A 31 -28.93 -25.90 9.53
N TYR A 32 -28.17 -24.85 9.87
CA TYR A 32 -28.69 -23.52 10.20
C TYR A 32 -27.83 -22.38 9.63
N GLY A 33 -28.50 -21.28 9.24
CA GLY A 33 -27.92 -20.06 8.69
C GLY A 33 -28.15 -19.89 7.17
N LEU A 34 -27.40 -18.98 6.55
CA LEU A 34 -27.46 -18.70 5.10
C LEU A 34 -26.31 -19.37 4.36
N GLY A 35 -26.53 -19.92 3.18
CA GLY A 35 -25.49 -20.50 2.32
C GLY A 35 -26.08 -21.31 1.17
N SER A 36 -25.22 -21.96 0.40
CA SER A 36 -25.64 -22.89 -0.66
C SER A 36 -26.04 -24.24 -0.07
N LYS A 37 -27.12 -24.85 -0.56
CA LYS A 37 -27.52 -26.21 -0.16
C LYS A 37 -26.62 -27.24 -0.83
N LEU A 38 -26.33 -28.36 -0.17
CA LEU A 38 -25.69 -29.49 -0.83
C LEU A 38 -26.61 -30.05 -1.92
N PRO A 39 -26.10 -30.31 -3.15
CA PRO A 39 -26.94 -30.69 -4.27
C PRO A 39 -27.55 -32.10 -4.12
N TRP A 40 -26.89 -33.01 -3.39
CA TRP A 40 -27.39 -34.38 -3.14
C TRP A 40 -28.11 -34.56 -1.80
N ASP A 41 -27.98 -33.61 -0.86
CA ASP A 41 -28.69 -33.64 0.43
C ASP A 41 -29.08 -32.21 0.87
N PRO A 42 -30.21 -31.68 0.37
CA PRO A 42 -30.63 -30.30 0.63
C PRO A 42 -31.00 -29.99 2.08
N HIS A 43 -30.97 -30.97 2.99
CA HIS A 43 -31.10 -30.75 4.43
C HIS A 43 -29.88 -29.97 4.98
N PHE A 44 -28.71 -30.16 4.37
CA PHE A 44 -27.48 -29.49 4.76
C PHE A 44 -27.14 -28.32 3.84
N LEU A 45 -26.62 -27.26 4.46
CA LEU A 45 -26.00 -26.10 3.85
C LEU A 45 -24.48 -26.26 3.90
N VAL A 46 -23.77 -25.76 2.90
CA VAL A 46 -22.32 -25.63 2.93
C VAL A 46 -21.93 -24.55 3.94
N GLU A 47 -20.91 -24.81 4.76
CA GLU A 47 -20.37 -23.83 5.70
C GLU A 47 -19.39 -22.86 5.02
N SER A 48 -19.25 -21.66 5.57
CA SER A 48 -18.60 -20.51 4.95
C SER A 48 -17.11 -20.68 4.61
N LEU A 49 -16.37 -21.53 5.31
CA LEU A 49 -14.96 -21.80 5.00
C LEU A 49 -14.80 -22.86 3.91
N SER A 50 -15.87 -23.58 3.57
CA SER A 50 -15.87 -24.64 2.56
C SER A 50 -16.31 -24.12 1.18
N ASP A 51 -17.30 -23.22 1.11
CA ASP A 51 -17.76 -22.61 -0.15
C ASP A 51 -16.88 -21.43 -0.62
N SER A 52 -15.90 -21.00 0.17
CA SER A 52 -15.06 -19.83 -0.11
C SER A 52 -13.64 -20.17 -0.60
N THR A 53 -13.41 -21.37 -1.13
CA THR A 53 -12.04 -21.88 -1.37
C THR A 53 -11.52 -21.72 -2.80
N ILE A 54 -12.41 -21.70 -3.80
CA ILE A 54 -12.06 -21.59 -5.24
C ILE A 54 -12.82 -20.48 -5.98
N TYR A 55 -13.56 -19.65 -5.25
CA TYR A 55 -14.40 -18.58 -5.81
C TYR A 55 -13.61 -17.52 -6.62
N MET A 56 -12.28 -17.50 -6.51
CA MET A 56 -11.41 -16.67 -7.33
C MET A 56 -11.53 -17.01 -8.82
N ALA A 57 -11.77 -18.28 -9.19
CA ALA A 57 -12.05 -18.66 -10.56
C ALA A 57 -13.36 -18.03 -11.05
N TYR A 58 -14.38 -17.96 -10.19
CA TYR A 58 -15.67 -17.32 -10.51
C TYR A 58 -15.52 -15.82 -10.80
N TYR A 59 -14.58 -15.12 -10.13
CA TYR A 59 -14.31 -13.72 -10.44
C TYR A 59 -13.93 -13.47 -11.90
N THR A 60 -13.28 -14.43 -12.56
CA THR A 60 -12.86 -14.30 -13.96
C THR A 60 -14.04 -14.27 -14.93
N VAL A 61 -15.21 -14.73 -14.53
CA VAL A 61 -16.39 -14.87 -15.41
C VAL A 61 -17.61 -14.09 -14.93
N ALA A 62 -17.61 -13.62 -13.67
CA ALA A 62 -18.75 -12.95 -13.04
C ALA A 62 -19.24 -11.72 -13.84
N GLN A 63 -18.33 -10.95 -14.43
CA GLN A 63 -18.65 -9.80 -15.28
C GLN A 63 -19.41 -10.19 -16.55
N LEU A 64 -19.15 -11.38 -17.10
CA LEU A 64 -19.88 -11.88 -18.28
C LEU A 64 -21.25 -12.47 -17.91
N LEU A 65 -21.38 -12.96 -16.67
CA LEU A 65 -22.58 -13.63 -16.17
C LEU A 65 -23.59 -12.69 -15.52
N HIS A 66 -23.14 -11.65 -14.79
CA HIS A 66 -24.03 -10.75 -14.03
C HIS A 66 -23.40 -9.39 -13.66
N GLU A 67 -22.70 -8.71 -14.59
CA GLU A 67 -22.01 -7.42 -14.38
C GLU A 67 -22.76 -6.41 -13.49
N ASN A 68 -24.05 -6.20 -13.76
CA ASN A 68 -24.87 -5.17 -13.13
C ASN A 68 -25.88 -5.74 -12.11
N SER A 69 -25.70 -6.99 -11.68
CA SER A 69 -26.59 -7.68 -10.72
C SER A 69 -25.78 -8.37 -9.64
N LEU A 70 -25.67 -7.74 -8.47
CA LEU A 70 -24.92 -8.31 -7.34
C LEU A 70 -25.51 -9.65 -6.86
N ASP A 71 -26.82 -9.79 -6.96
CA ASP A 71 -27.56 -11.01 -6.59
C ASP A 71 -27.74 -12.00 -7.75
N GLY A 72 -27.21 -11.69 -8.94
CA GLY A 72 -27.39 -12.51 -10.14
C GLY A 72 -28.84 -12.60 -10.66
N SER A 73 -29.76 -11.75 -10.19
CA SER A 73 -31.17 -11.78 -10.62
C SER A 73 -31.37 -11.41 -12.09
N LYS A 74 -30.42 -10.70 -12.70
CA LYS A 74 -30.43 -10.33 -14.11
C LYS A 74 -29.22 -10.93 -14.83
N PRO A 75 -29.42 -11.59 -15.99
CA PRO A 75 -28.32 -12.04 -16.84
C PRO A 75 -27.42 -10.88 -17.27
N GLY A 76 -26.12 -11.15 -17.34
CA GLY A 76 -25.08 -10.24 -17.81
C GLY A 76 -24.99 -10.16 -19.33
N PRO A 77 -23.89 -9.59 -19.86
CA PRO A 77 -23.70 -9.34 -21.28
C PRO A 77 -23.84 -10.57 -22.18
N LEU A 78 -23.50 -11.77 -21.70
CA LEU A 78 -23.66 -13.00 -22.47
C LEU A 78 -25.09 -13.55 -22.48
N GLY A 79 -25.99 -13.02 -21.65
CA GLY A 79 -27.36 -13.51 -21.52
C GLY A 79 -27.42 -15.01 -21.19
N VAL A 80 -26.49 -15.49 -20.36
CA VAL A 80 -26.47 -16.86 -19.83
C VAL A 80 -27.26 -16.87 -18.52
N THR A 81 -28.20 -17.81 -18.39
CA THR A 81 -28.98 -18.00 -17.16
C THR A 81 -28.38 -19.08 -16.27
N ALA A 82 -28.70 -19.03 -14.97
CA ALA A 82 -28.11 -19.94 -13.99
C ALA A 82 -28.38 -21.43 -14.28
N ASP A 83 -29.54 -21.75 -14.85
CA ASP A 83 -29.93 -23.12 -15.24
C ASP A 83 -29.11 -23.68 -16.41
N GLN A 84 -28.44 -22.82 -17.19
CA GLN A 84 -27.57 -23.27 -18.29
C GLN A 84 -26.16 -23.63 -17.83
N LEU A 85 -25.78 -23.28 -16.61
CA LEU A 85 -24.44 -23.50 -16.05
C LEU A 85 -24.39 -24.84 -15.29
N THR A 86 -24.50 -25.94 -16.04
CA THR A 86 -24.41 -27.31 -15.50
C THR A 86 -22.98 -27.69 -15.14
N ASP A 87 -22.81 -28.82 -14.45
CA ASP A 87 -21.49 -29.32 -14.05
C ASP A 87 -20.57 -29.53 -15.26
N GLU A 88 -21.08 -30.04 -16.38
CA GLU A 88 -20.32 -30.27 -17.61
C GLU A 88 -19.84 -28.95 -18.26
N ILE A 89 -20.64 -27.89 -18.12
CA ILE A 89 -20.26 -26.56 -18.58
C ILE A 89 -19.16 -25.97 -17.72
N TRP A 90 -19.28 -26.09 -16.40
CA TRP A 90 -18.22 -25.65 -15.50
C TRP A 90 -16.93 -26.45 -15.71
N GLU A 91 -17.04 -27.74 -15.97
CA GLU A 91 -15.89 -28.60 -16.28
C GLU A 91 -15.23 -28.18 -17.61
N TYR A 92 -16.00 -27.84 -18.64
CA TYR A 92 -15.49 -27.30 -19.91
C TYR A 92 -14.70 -26.01 -19.71
N ILE A 93 -15.26 -25.07 -18.94
CA ILE A 93 -14.71 -23.73 -18.71
C ILE A 93 -13.44 -23.81 -17.86
N PHE A 94 -13.48 -24.50 -16.72
CA PHE A 94 -12.41 -24.43 -15.72
C PHE A 94 -11.45 -25.62 -15.69
N CYS A 95 -11.87 -26.79 -16.18
CA CYS A 95 -11.12 -28.04 -16.02
C CYS A 95 -10.74 -28.70 -17.35
N ASN A 96 -10.90 -28.00 -18.48
CA ASN A 96 -10.67 -28.54 -19.81
C ASN A 96 -11.48 -29.80 -20.14
N GLY A 97 -12.68 -29.93 -19.54
CA GLY A 97 -13.62 -30.99 -19.89
C GLY A 97 -14.08 -30.91 -21.35
N PRO A 98 -14.68 -31.98 -21.89
CA PRO A 98 -15.31 -31.93 -23.20
C PRO A 98 -16.52 -30.99 -23.17
N PHE A 99 -16.80 -30.32 -24.30
CA PHE A 99 -18.03 -29.56 -24.42
C PHE A 99 -19.24 -30.50 -24.52
N PRO A 100 -20.31 -30.30 -23.73
CA PRO A 100 -21.43 -31.23 -23.69
C PRO A 100 -22.22 -31.27 -25.00
N ASP A 101 -22.79 -32.43 -25.30
CA ASP A 101 -23.71 -32.65 -26.43
C ASP A 101 -24.90 -33.52 -25.96
N PRO A 102 -26.14 -32.98 -25.91
CA PRO A 102 -26.51 -31.60 -26.23
C PRO A 102 -26.03 -30.60 -25.17
N SER A 103 -25.67 -29.39 -25.59
CA SER A 103 -25.29 -28.31 -24.67
C SER A 103 -26.47 -27.39 -24.32
N PRO A 104 -26.62 -26.97 -23.05
CA PRO A 104 -27.62 -25.99 -22.64
C PRO A 104 -27.26 -24.54 -23.02
N LEU A 105 -26.00 -24.25 -23.43
CA LEU A 105 -25.60 -22.95 -23.98
C LEU A 105 -24.82 -23.07 -25.28
N ALA A 106 -24.86 -22.00 -26.08
CA ALA A 106 -24.07 -21.86 -27.30
C ALA A 106 -22.57 -21.91 -26.98
N ARG A 107 -21.80 -22.61 -27.82
CA ARG A 107 -20.37 -22.83 -27.62
C ARG A 107 -19.60 -21.52 -27.52
N GLU A 108 -19.95 -20.54 -28.34
CA GLU A 108 -19.30 -19.24 -28.38
C GLU A 108 -19.35 -18.52 -27.02
N LYS A 109 -20.44 -18.70 -26.26
CA LYS A 109 -20.57 -18.14 -24.91
C LYS A 109 -19.70 -18.89 -23.91
N ALA A 110 -19.64 -20.23 -23.99
CA ALA A 110 -18.78 -21.04 -23.14
C ALA A 110 -17.29 -20.75 -23.40
N ASP A 111 -16.91 -20.58 -24.66
CA ASP A 111 -15.56 -20.22 -25.09
C ASP A 111 -15.14 -18.85 -24.58
N ALA A 112 -16.05 -17.87 -24.58
CA ALA A 112 -15.77 -16.55 -24.00
C ALA A 112 -15.49 -16.62 -22.50
N LEU A 113 -16.28 -17.40 -21.75
CA LEU A 113 -16.07 -17.62 -20.31
C LEU A 113 -14.73 -18.33 -20.05
N LYS A 114 -14.43 -19.36 -20.85
CA LYS A 114 -13.17 -20.11 -20.79
C LYS A 114 -11.97 -19.22 -21.08
N HIS A 115 -12.04 -18.37 -22.10
CA HIS A 115 -10.97 -17.46 -22.47
C HIS A 115 -10.60 -16.51 -21.32
N GLU A 116 -11.58 -15.90 -20.67
CA GLU A 116 -11.33 -15.02 -19.51
C GLU A 116 -10.65 -15.79 -18.36
N TYR A 117 -11.13 -16.99 -18.04
CA TYR A 117 -10.50 -17.83 -17.02
C TYR A 117 -9.06 -18.19 -17.39
N GLU A 118 -8.82 -18.61 -18.63
CA GLU A 118 -7.49 -19.01 -19.09
C GLU A 118 -6.50 -17.84 -19.08
N TYR A 119 -6.97 -16.62 -19.35
CA TYR A 119 -6.18 -15.40 -19.34
C TYR A 119 -5.82 -14.95 -17.92
N PHE A 120 -6.80 -14.88 -17.01
CA PHE A 120 -6.61 -14.33 -15.67
C PHE A 120 -6.13 -15.35 -14.62
N TYR A 121 -6.20 -16.66 -14.90
CA TYR A 121 -5.86 -17.71 -13.95
C TYR A 121 -4.57 -18.44 -14.32
N PRO A 122 -3.68 -18.80 -13.37
CA PRO A 122 -3.82 -18.72 -11.91
C PRO A 122 -3.75 -17.30 -11.36
N PHE A 123 -4.31 -17.07 -10.17
CA PHE A 123 -4.14 -15.77 -9.51
C PHE A 123 -2.69 -15.57 -9.04
N ASP A 124 -2.18 -14.34 -9.22
CA ASP A 124 -0.82 -13.96 -8.85
C ASP A 124 -0.64 -13.83 -7.33
N ILE A 125 -1.58 -13.18 -6.65
CA ILE A 125 -1.50 -12.86 -5.23
C ILE A 125 -2.83 -13.00 -4.50
N ARG A 126 -2.78 -13.65 -3.35
CA ARG A 126 -3.86 -13.65 -2.35
C ARG A 126 -3.35 -13.04 -1.05
N SER A 127 -3.86 -11.87 -0.68
CA SER A 127 -3.52 -11.22 0.59
C SER A 127 -4.57 -11.49 1.65
N SER A 128 -4.15 -11.75 2.89
CA SER A 128 -5.04 -12.02 4.02
C SER A 128 -4.34 -11.81 5.36
N ALA A 129 -5.12 -11.67 6.43
CA ALA A 129 -4.57 -11.75 7.78
C ALA A 129 -4.13 -13.18 8.14
N LYS A 130 -3.18 -13.27 9.09
CA LYS A 130 -2.52 -14.51 9.55
C LYS A 130 -3.46 -15.55 10.17
N ASP A 131 -4.63 -15.13 10.64
CA ASP A 131 -5.66 -15.98 11.23
C ASP A 131 -6.35 -16.91 10.20
N LEU A 132 -6.30 -16.55 8.91
CA LEU A 132 -6.86 -17.38 7.83
C LEU A 132 -5.87 -18.42 7.28
N VAL A 133 -4.58 -18.34 7.64
CA VAL A 133 -3.58 -19.36 7.27
C VAL A 133 -3.99 -20.77 7.71
N PRO A 134 -4.35 -21.03 8.99
CA PRO A 134 -4.66 -22.38 9.46
C PRO A 134 -6.02 -22.94 9.00
N ASN A 135 -6.79 -22.20 8.21
CA ASN A 135 -8.12 -22.61 7.74
C ASN A 135 -8.28 -22.27 6.25
N HIS A 136 -8.98 -21.19 5.91
CA HIS A 136 -9.32 -20.75 4.56
C HIS A 136 -8.16 -20.89 3.58
N LEU A 137 -7.01 -20.26 3.84
CA LEU A 137 -5.90 -20.28 2.88
C LEU A 137 -5.35 -21.70 2.68
N THR A 138 -5.35 -22.51 3.73
CA THR A 138 -4.98 -23.93 3.62
C THR A 138 -6.03 -24.71 2.83
N PHE A 139 -7.34 -24.48 3.07
CA PHE A 139 -8.43 -25.11 2.33
C PHE A 139 -8.45 -24.69 0.86
N CYS A 140 -8.10 -23.44 0.57
CA CYS A 140 -7.89 -22.92 -0.77
C CYS A 140 -6.84 -23.77 -1.50
N LEU A 141 -5.66 -24.01 -0.89
CA LEU A 141 -4.63 -24.87 -1.48
C LEU A 141 -5.11 -26.32 -1.69
N TYR A 142 -5.85 -26.90 -0.74
CA TYR A 142 -6.40 -28.25 -0.88
C TYR A 142 -7.39 -28.36 -2.05
N ASN A 143 -8.36 -27.45 -2.12
CA ASN A 143 -9.39 -27.50 -3.16
C ASN A 143 -8.80 -27.18 -4.55
N HIS A 144 -7.85 -26.26 -4.65
CA HIS A 144 -7.13 -26.03 -5.90
C HIS A 144 -6.35 -27.26 -6.35
N ALA A 145 -5.69 -27.97 -5.43
CA ALA A 145 -5.00 -29.22 -5.73
C ALA A 145 -5.93 -30.34 -6.20
N ALA A 146 -7.17 -30.35 -5.69
CA ALA A 146 -8.15 -31.38 -5.99
C ALA A 146 -8.90 -31.15 -7.32
N ILE A 147 -9.11 -29.89 -7.71
CA ILE A 147 -10.00 -29.52 -8.82
C ILE A 147 -9.22 -29.07 -10.06
N PHE A 148 -8.20 -28.22 -9.89
CA PHE A 148 -7.55 -27.55 -11.01
C PHE A 148 -6.23 -28.22 -11.40
N PRO A 149 -5.82 -28.13 -12.69
CA PRO A 149 -4.53 -28.63 -13.14
C PRO A 149 -3.36 -27.87 -12.50
N GLU A 150 -2.15 -28.40 -12.68
CA GLU A 150 -0.94 -27.90 -11.99
C GLU A 150 -0.56 -26.45 -12.37
N ASP A 151 -0.83 -26.04 -13.61
CA ASP A 151 -0.59 -24.69 -14.12
C ASP A 151 -1.60 -23.66 -13.59
N LYS A 152 -2.70 -24.10 -12.97
CA LYS A 152 -3.75 -23.25 -12.39
C LYS A 152 -3.68 -23.17 -10.86
N GLN A 153 -2.55 -23.55 -10.28
CA GLN A 153 -2.33 -23.49 -8.83
C GLN A 153 -1.94 -22.07 -8.37
N PRO A 154 -2.30 -21.67 -7.13
CA PRO A 154 -1.96 -20.36 -6.58
C PRO A 154 -0.46 -20.01 -6.63
N LEU A 155 -0.12 -18.85 -7.21
CA LEU A 155 1.27 -18.40 -7.34
C LEU A 155 1.83 -17.82 -6.05
N SER A 156 1.09 -16.95 -5.37
CA SER A 156 1.54 -16.39 -4.09
C SER A 156 0.43 -16.11 -3.08
N MET A 157 0.76 -16.16 -1.80
CA MET A 157 -0.11 -15.78 -0.69
C MET A 157 0.66 -14.94 0.32
N ARG A 158 0.18 -13.73 0.61
CA ARG A 158 0.79 -12.82 1.59
C ARG A 158 -0.07 -12.75 2.85
N ALA A 159 0.53 -13.08 3.98
CA ALA A 159 -0.10 -12.98 5.29
C ALA A 159 0.38 -11.72 6.04
N ASN A 160 -0.54 -10.98 6.63
CA ASN A 160 -0.26 -9.82 7.50
C ASN A 160 -0.81 -10.01 8.91
N GLY A 161 -0.34 -9.21 9.87
CA GLY A 161 -0.91 -9.17 11.22
C GLY A 161 -2.30 -8.55 11.28
N HIS A 162 -2.94 -8.57 12.45
CA HIS A 162 -4.22 -7.88 12.65
C HIS A 162 -3.99 -6.38 12.76
N LEU A 163 -4.99 -5.59 12.36
CA LEU A 163 -4.94 -4.16 12.55
C LEU A 163 -5.33 -3.78 14.00
N THR A 164 -4.53 -2.94 14.63
CA THR A 164 -4.81 -2.27 15.90
C THR A 164 -5.05 -0.77 15.65
N LEU A 165 -5.71 -0.11 16.59
CA LEU A 165 -6.01 1.33 16.52
C LEU A 165 -5.41 2.03 17.74
N ASN A 166 -4.48 2.96 17.50
CA ASN A 166 -3.71 3.68 18.52
C ASN A 166 -3.06 2.74 19.56
N GLY A 167 -2.47 1.64 19.08
CA GLY A 167 -1.78 0.63 19.89
C GLY A 167 -2.71 -0.28 20.69
N LYS A 168 -4.03 -0.25 20.45
CA LYS A 168 -5.02 -1.05 21.16
C LYS A 168 -5.82 -1.93 20.19
N LYS A 169 -6.18 -3.12 20.64
CA LYS A 169 -7.10 -4.01 19.91
C LYS A 169 -8.42 -3.28 19.66
N MET A 170 -8.88 -3.28 18.42
CA MET A 170 -10.15 -2.65 18.05
C MET A 170 -11.32 -3.41 18.67
N SER A 171 -12.23 -2.67 19.30
CA SER A 171 -13.45 -3.24 19.89
C SER A 171 -14.58 -2.23 19.90
N LYS A 172 -15.74 -2.64 19.37
CA LYS A 172 -16.97 -1.85 19.42
C LYS A 172 -17.40 -1.53 20.86
N SER A 173 -17.22 -2.48 21.80
CA SER A 173 -17.64 -2.30 23.20
C SER A 173 -16.75 -1.33 23.98
N LEU A 174 -15.50 -1.14 23.55
CA LEU A 174 -14.56 -0.21 24.18
C LEU A 174 -14.59 1.18 23.54
N GLY A 175 -15.43 1.40 22.53
CA GLY A 175 -15.50 2.66 21.78
C GLY A 175 -14.28 2.98 20.91
N ASN A 176 -13.27 2.09 20.87
CA ASN A 176 -12.07 2.23 20.05
C ASN A 176 -12.22 1.39 18.77
N PHE A 177 -13.09 1.86 17.88
CA PHE A 177 -13.40 1.21 16.61
C PHE A 177 -13.70 2.28 15.56
N LEU A 178 -13.11 2.14 14.38
CA LEU A 178 -13.41 2.97 13.23
C LEU A 178 -13.90 2.08 12.09
N THR A 179 -15.01 2.45 11.45
CA THR A 179 -15.36 1.84 10.17
C THR A 179 -14.59 2.53 9.05
N LEU A 180 -14.40 1.86 7.91
CA LEU A 180 -13.84 2.47 6.70
C LEU A 180 -14.52 3.80 6.35
N ARG A 181 -15.85 3.87 6.50
CA ARG A 181 -16.61 5.09 6.22
C ARG A 181 -16.27 6.21 7.20
N ASP A 182 -16.07 5.89 8.48
CA ASP A 182 -15.67 6.86 9.49
C ASP A 182 -14.26 7.37 9.24
N GLU A 183 -13.32 6.49 8.88
CA GLU A 183 -11.94 6.87 8.53
C GLU A 183 -11.91 7.82 7.33
N ILE A 184 -12.61 7.48 6.25
CA ILE A 184 -12.67 8.33 5.05
C ILE A 184 -13.30 9.68 5.36
N ARG A 185 -14.38 9.73 6.16
CA ARG A 185 -15.01 11.00 6.56
C ARG A 185 -14.12 11.85 7.45
N LYS A 186 -13.34 11.20 8.33
CA LYS A 186 -12.52 11.87 9.32
C LYS A 186 -11.21 12.38 8.74
N PHE A 187 -10.57 11.61 7.87
CA PHE A 187 -9.22 11.91 7.38
C PHE A 187 -9.14 12.11 5.86
N GLY A 188 -10.17 11.75 5.10
CA GLY A 188 -10.09 11.62 3.65
C GLY A 188 -9.52 10.27 3.22
N ALA A 189 -9.69 9.93 1.94
CA ALA A 189 -9.26 8.65 1.40
C ALA A 189 -7.72 8.52 1.37
N ASP A 190 -7.02 9.53 0.86
CA ASP A 190 -5.56 9.43 0.66
C ASP A 190 -4.77 9.49 1.97
N ALA A 191 -5.16 10.34 2.92
CA ALA A 191 -4.48 10.36 4.23
C ALA A 191 -4.71 9.04 5.00
N THR A 192 -5.91 8.46 4.90
CA THR A 192 -6.19 7.11 5.44
C THR A 192 -5.29 6.06 4.77
N ARG A 193 -5.19 6.04 3.43
CA ARG A 193 -4.35 5.07 2.70
C ARG A 193 -2.87 5.21 3.00
N LEU A 194 -2.33 6.44 3.08
CA LEU A 194 -0.95 6.71 3.51
C LEU A 194 -0.69 6.17 4.92
N SER A 195 -1.66 6.32 5.83
CA SER A 195 -1.52 5.84 7.20
C SER A 195 -1.60 4.32 7.28
N LEU A 196 -2.42 3.69 6.44
CA LEU A 196 -2.49 2.23 6.31
C LEU A 196 -1.21 1.65 5.69
N SER A 197 -0.57 2.33 4.74
CA SER A 197 0.71 1.89 4.19
C SER A 197 1.86 1.95 5.21
N ASP A 198 1.78 2.87 6.19
CA ASP A 198 2.74 3.02 7.29
C ASP A 198 2.41 2.12 8.50
N ALA A 199 1.25 1.47 8.51
CA ALA A 199 0.76 0.74 9.68
C ALA A 199 1.54 -0.54 10.00
N GLY A 200 2.14 -1.17 8.99
CA GLY A 200 2.92 -2.40 9.12
C GLY A 200 2.79 -3.34 7.93
N ASP A 201 3.90 -3.97 7.55
CA ASP A 201 4.04 -4.80 6.35
C ASP A 201 4.37 -6.28 6.64
N GLY A 202 4.44 -6.66 7.92
CA GLY A 202 4.78 -8.00 8.38
C GLY A 202 3.62 -8.79 9.00
N LEU A 203 3.99 -9.90 9.67
CA LEU A 203 3.06 -10.75 10.43
C LEU A 203 2.73 -10.21 11.82
N GLU A 204 3.55 -9.31 12.33
CA GLU A 204 3.24 -8.56 13.55
C GLU A 204 2.00 -7.70 13.32
N ASP A 205 1.25 -7.48 14.40
CA ASP A 205 0.01 -6.70 14.30
C ASP A 205 0.34 -5.26 13.87
N ALA A 206 -0.31 -4.84 12.79
CA ALA A 206 -0.19 -3.49 12.25
C ALA A 206 -0.91 -2.50 13.17
N ASN A 207 -0.50 -1.23 13.12
CA ASN A 207 -1.09 -0.19 13.96
C ASN A 207 -1.51 1.03 13.13
N PHE A 208 -2.81 1.30 13.10
CA PHE A 208 -3.32 2.56 12.58
C PHE A 208 -3.28 3.61 13.69
N GLU A 209 -2.52 4.68 13.48
CA GLU A 209 -2.43 5.81 14.41
C GLU A 209 -3.15 7.04 13.86
N GLU A 210 -4.17 7.51 14.58
CA GLU A 210 -4.91 8.70 14.16
C GLU A 210 -4.02 9.95 14.14
N LYS A 211 -2.99 9.99 14.99
CA LYS A 211 -1.99 11.06 14.99
C LYS A 211 -1.22 11.09 13.66
N THR A 212 -0.83 9.93 13.14
CA THR A 212 -0.18 9.78 11.84
C THR A 212 -1.13 10.18 10.71
N ALA A 213 -2.40 9.77 10.78
CA ALA A 213 -3.41 10.20 9.81
C ALA A 213 -3.61 11.71 9.75
N ASN A 214 -3.71 12.38 10.90
CA ASN A 214 -3.79 13.84 10.95
C ASN A 214 -2.51 14.51 10.41
N ALA A 215 -1.34 13.96 10.70
CA ALA A 215 -0.09 14.46 10.13
C ALA A 215 -0.05 14.31 8.60
N ASN A 216 -0.56 13.20 8.07
CA ASN A 216 -0.65 12.96 6.63
C ASN A 216 -1.61 13.92 5.91
N ILE A 217 -2.71 14.35 6.54
CA ILE A 217 -3.57 15.42 6.01
C ILE A 217 -2.76 16.70 5.82
N LEU A 218 -2.00 17.10 6.85
CA LEU A 218 -1.19 18.32 6.79
C LEU A 218 -0.08 18.21 5.73
N ARG A 219 0.59 17.05 5.64
CA ARG A 219 1.61 16.79 4.61
C ARG A 219 1.03 16.91 3.21
N ILE A 220 -0.08 16.23 2.92
CA ILE A 220 -0.76 16.34 1.62
C ILE A 220 -1.13 17.79 1.31
N HIS A 221 -1.75 18.50 2.26
CA HIS A 221 -2.22 19.86 2.04
C HIS A 221 -1.06 20.84 1.77
N THR A 222 0.00 20.77 2.58
CA THR A 222 1.17 21.63 2.42
C THR A 222 1.94 21.33 1.14
N LEU A 223 2.06 20.05 0.77
CA LEU A 223 2.70 19.65 -0.48
C LEU A 223 1.89 20.08 -1.71
N LEU A 224 0.56 19.97 -1.67
CA LEU A 224 -0.30 20.49 -2.74
C LEU A 224 -0.09 21.99 -2.95
N GLY A 225 -0.18 22.78 -1.86
CA GLY A 225 0.02 24.24 -1.95
C GLY A 225 1.40 24.59 -2.50
N TRP A 226 2.45 23.89 -2.06
CA TRP A 226 3.79 24.09 -2.60
C TRP A 226 3.86 23.77 -4.11
N CYS A 227 3.25 22.67 -4.55
CA CYS A 227 3.20 22.30 -5.97
C CYS A 227 2.47 23.36 -6.82
N GLU A 228 1.35 23.89 -6.33
CA GLU A 228 0.62 24.98 -6.98
C GLU A 228 1.46 26.25 -7.07
N ASP A 229 2.09 26.65 -5.95
CA ASP A 229 2.95 27.84 -5.89
C ASP A 229 4.12 27.72 -6.88
N MET A 230 4.78 26.56 -6.96
CA MET A 230 5.91 26.36 -7.89
C MET A 230 5.51 26.46 -9.36
N VAL A 231 4.30 26.03 -9.72
CA VAL A 231 3.81 26.13 -11.10
C VAL A 231 3.29 27.54 -11.41
N ASN A 232 2.65 28.19 -10.44
CA ASN A 232 2.16 29.56 -10.60
C ASN A 232 3.30 30.58 -10.65
N ASP A 233 4.37 30.34 -9.88
CA ASP A 233 5.55 31.20 -9.78
C ASP A 233 6.72 30.72 -10.66
N GLU A 234 6.41 29.93 -11.69
CA GLU A 234 7.40 29.27 -12.54
C GLU A 234 8.41 30.26 -13.14
N SER A 235 7.98 31.47 -13.50
CA SER A 235 8.84 32.52 -14.05
C SER A 235 9.91 33.04 -13.09
N ASN A 236 9.71 32.85 -11.78
CA ASN A 236 10.68 33.24 -10.74
C ASN A 236 11.61 32.08 -10.35
N LEU A 237 11.37 30.87 -10.87
CA LEU A 237 12.33 29.78 -10.75
C LEU A 237 13.55 30.04 -11.63
N ARG A 238 14.67 29.41 -11.25
CA ARG A 238 15.91 29.55 -12.01
C ARG A 238 15.81 28.81 -13.34
N HIS A 239 16.21 29.49 -14.39
CA HIS A 239 16.43 28.94 -15.74
C HIS A 239 17.92 28.98 -16.09
N GLY A 240 18.37 28.07 -16.96
CA GLY A 240 19.73 28.08 -17.51
C GLY A 240 20.60 26.91 -17.04
N PRO A 241 21.92 27.09 -16.87
CA PRO A 241 22.83 25.99 -16.55
C PRO A 241 22.52 25.30 -15.21
N ARG A 242 22.73 23.98 -15.17
CA ARG A 242 22.68 23.17 -13.95
C ARG A 242 23.88 23.45 -13.06
N THR A 243 23.66 23.40 -11.76
CA THR A 243 24.68 23.48 -10.71
C THR A 243 24.95 22.09 -10.13
N TYR A 244 26.02 21.97 -9.33
CA TYR A 244 26.31 20.75 -8.59
C TYR A 244 25.11 20.23 -7.77
N HIS A 245 24.37 21.13 -7.11
CA HIS A 245 23.20 20.74 -6.32
C HIS A 245 22.01 20.32 -7.17
N ASP A 246 21.92 20.81 -8.42
CA ASP A 246 20.92 20.34 -9.38
C ASP A 246 21.23 18.90 -9.81
N ASP A 247 22.50 18.60 -10.11
CA ASP A 247 22.93 17.26 -10.52
C ASP A 247 22.73 16.26 -9.38
N VAL A 248 23.12 16.62 -8.15
CA VAL A 248 22.85 15.80 -6.95
C VAL A 248 21.36 15.53 -6.80
N PHE A 249 20.51 16.54 -6.95
CA PHE A 249 19.06 16.36 -6.79
C PHE A 249 18.46 15.49 -7.89
N GLU A 250 18.91 15.61 -9.14
CA GLU A 250 18.51 14.71 -10.23
C GLU A 250 18.84 13.25 -9.91
N HIS A 251 20.05 12.99 -9.41
CA HIS A 251 20.46 11.65 -9.00
C HIS A 251 19.67 11.13 -7.80
N GLU A 252 19.32 11.98 -6.84
CA GLU A 252 18.44 11.61 -5.72
C GLU A 252 17.03 11.27 -6.19
N ILE A 253 16.46 12.01 -7.16
CA ILE A 253 15.17 11.66 -7.77
C ILE A 253 15.25 10.30 -8.44
N ASN A 254 16.34 10.03 -9.16
CA ASN A 254 16.53 8.76 -9.85
C ASN A 254 16.74 7.59 -8.89
N ASP A 255 17.41 7.81 -7.76
CA ASP A 255 17.55 6.80 -6.70
C ASP A 255 16.18 6.45 -6.09
N LEU A 256 15.35 7.45 -5.81
CA LEU A 256 14.00 7.26 -5.26
C LEU A 256 13.11 6.36 -6.14
N ILE A 257 13.28 6.42 -7.47
CA ILE A 257 12.57 5.55 -8.42
C ILE A 257 12.92 4.07 -8.20
N ASN A 258 14.17 3.78 -7.84
CA ASN A 258 14.69 2.42 -7.70
C ASN A 258 14.51 1.85 -6.28
N THR A 259 14.65 2.70 -5.27
CA THR A 259 14.69 2.26 -3.87
C THR A 259 13.36 2.39 -3.13
N MET A 260 12.34 3.01 -3.77
CA MET A 260 11.02 3.30 -3.18
C MET A 260 11.05 3.81 -1.71
N PRO A 261 11.98 4.70 -1.29
CA PRO A 261 12.06 5.05 0.12
C PRO A 261 10.99 6.08 0.47
N SER A 262 10.60 6.05 1.74
CA SER A 262 9.81 7.06 2.46
C SER A 262 10.45 8.47 2.53
N HIS A 263 11.43 8.79 1.67
CA HIS A 263 12.30 9.98 1.78
C HIS A 263 12.21 10.98 0.61
N TYR A 264 11.22 10.88 -0.27
CA TYR A 264 11.11 11.77 -1.44
C TYR A 264 10.97 13.26 -1.07
N GLU A 265 10.31 13.58 0.05
CA GLU A 265 10.20 14.95 0.57
C GLU A 265 11.54 15.47 1.09
N ALA A 266 12.36 14.60 1.70
CA ALA A 266 13.63 14.98 2.30
C ALA A 266 14.66 15.42 1.25
N ALA A 267 14.72 14.73 0.12
CA ALA A 267 15.57 15.11 -1.01
C ALA A 267 15.21 16.51 -1.54
N ARG A 268 13.91 16.77 -1.74
CA ARG A 268 13.41 18.09 -2.17
C ARG A 268 13.71 19.18 -1.15
N ASP A 269 13.44 18.95 0.13
CA ASP A 269 13.65 19.95 1.17
C ASP A 269 15.12 20.32 1.33
N TRP A 270 16.01 19.32 1.20
CA TRP A 270 17.46 19.55 1.18
C TRP A 270 17.88 20.37 -0.05
N TYR A 271 17.38 20.02 -1.23
CA TYR A 271 17.66 20.77 -2.46
C TYR A 271 17.18 22.23 -2.35
N ARG A 272 15.98 22.46 -1.80
CA ARG A 272 15.47 23.81 -1.55
C ARG A 272 16.36 24.60 -0.59
N GLU A 273 16.89 23.96 0.46
CA GLU A 273 17.83 24.60 1.40
C GLU A 273 19.15 24.97 0.71
N MET A 274 19.73 24.08 -0.08
CA MET A 274 20.99 24.33 -0.79
C MET A 274 20.84 25.34 -1.93
N ALA A 275 19.66 25.43 -2.52
CA ALA A 275 19.35 26.35 -3.60
C ALA A 275 18.78 27.70 -3.11
N SER A 276 18.74 27.98 -1.80
CA SER A 276 18.07 29.18 -1.26
C SER A 276 18.56 30.49 -1.85
N ASP A 277 19.87 30.57 -2.14
CA ASP A 277 20.52 31.81 -2.58
C ASP A 277 20.41 32.04 -4.10
N ILE A 278 20.23 30.97 -4.87
CA ILE A 278 20.25 30.99 -6.35
C ILE A 278 18.93 30.55 -6.99
N GLY A 279 17.98 30.07 -6.19
CA GLY A 279 16.72 29.50 -6.63
C GLY A 279 16.82 28.05 -7.15
N MET A 280 15.72 27.31 -7.00
CA MET A 280 15.55 25.97 -7.56
C MET A 280 15.39 26.04 -9.08
N HIS A 281 15.88 25.03 -9.78
CA HIS A 281 15.80 24.95 -11.23
C HIS A 281 14.43 24.42 -11.68
N VAL A 282 13.76 25.15 -12.57
CA VAL A 282 12.39 24.86 -13.03
C VAL A 282 12.20 23.42 -13.52
N ASP A 283 13.07 22.93 -14.40
CA ASP A 283 12.95 21.58 -14.97
C ASP A 283 13.09 20.48 -13.91
N LEU A 284 13.91 20.68 -12.87
CA LEU A 284 14.03 19.70 -11.79
C LEU A 284 12.84 19.72 -10.84
N VAL A 285 12.29 20.89 -10.57
CA VAL A 285 11.05 21.01 -9.80
C VAL A 285 9.93 20.26 -10.51
N ARG A 286 9.75 20.46 -11.82
CA ARG A 286 8.77 19.71 -12.62
C ARG A 286 9.04 18.22 -12.66
N TYR A 287 10.30 17.82 -12.86
CA TYR A 287 10.70 16.42 -12.88
C TYR A 287 10.38 15.74 -11.54
N TRP A 288 10.75 16.38 -10.42
CA TRP A 288 10.43 15.89 -9.08
C TRP A 288 8.92 15.77 -8.86
N MET A 289 8.13 16.81 -9.20
CA MET A 289 6.67 16.79 -9.02
C MET A 289 6.02 15.63 -9.78
N ARG A 290 6.42 15.43 -11.04
CA ARG A 290 5.91 14.34 -11.89
C ARG A 290 6.29 12.98 -11.32
N THR A 291 7.56 12.81 -10.96
CA THR A 291 8.06 11.55 -10.39
C THR A 291 7.39 11.24 -9.06
N ALA A 292 7.33 12.20 -8.13
CA ALA A 292 6.67 12.02 -6.83
C ALA A 292 5.19 11.64 -6.98
N ALA A 293 4.45 12.27 -7.92
CA ALA A 293 3.08 11.89 -8.21
C ALA A 293 2.97 10.43 -8.70
N LEU A 294 3.84 10.01 -9.62
CA LEU A 294 3.86 8.63 -10.11
C LEU A 294 4.18 7.62 -8.99
N LEU A 295 5.19 7.90 -8.17
CA LEU A 295 5.61 7.02 -7.07
C LEU A 295 4.50 6.86 -6.01
N VAL A 296 3.77 7.93 -5.70
CA VAL A 296 2.73 7.89 -4.65
C VAL A 296 1.38 7.39 -5.16
N THR A 297 1.16 7.31 -6.48
CA THR A 297 -0.13 6.92 -7.08
C THR A 297 -0.73 5.63 -6.51
N PRO A 298 0.03 4.54 -6.25
CA PRO A 298 -0.52 3.32 -5.67
C PRO A 298 -1.12 3.53 -4.26
N VAL A 299 -0.62 4.53 -3.52
CA VAL A 299 -1.01 4.81 -2.13
C VAL A 299 -2.01 5.96 -2.04
N ALA A 300 -1.73 7.10 -2.69
CA ALA A 300 -2.55 8.31 -2.66
C ALA A 300 -2.98 8.74 -4.08
N PRO A 301 -3.87 7.97 -4.75
CA PRO A 301 -4.17 8.16 -6.17
C PRO A 301 -4.90 9.48 -6.47
N HIS A 302 -5.74 10.01 -5.56
CA HIS A 302 -6.51 11.22 -5.85
C HIS A 302 -5.62 12.47 -5.81
N PHE A 303 -4.75 12.55 -4.80
CA PHE A 303 -3.68 13.54 -4.68
C PHE A 303 -2.74 13.49 -5.87
N ALA A 304 -2.27 12.29 -6.25
CA ALA A 304 -1.40 12.11 -7.40
C ALA A 304 -2.07 12.54 -8.71
N GLU A 305 -3.33 12.15 -8.91
CA GLU A 305 -4.13 12.56 -10.08
C GLU A 305 -4.29 14.07 -10.15
N HIS A 306 -4.54 14.74 -9.03
CA HIS A 306 -4.68 16.19 -8.99
C HIS A 306 -3.36 16.91 -9.35
N ILE A 307 -2.22 16.46 -8.81
CA ILE A 307 -0.91 16.98 -9.22
C ILE A 307 -0.69 16.77 -10.72
N TYR A 308 -0.94 15.57 -11.22
CA TYR A 308 -0.61 15.18 -12.59
C TYR A 308 -1.49 15.88 -13.64
N SER A 309 -2.80 15.83 -13.46
CA SER A 309 -3.78 16.33 -14.43
C SER A 309 -4.09 17.82 -14.25
N THR A 310 -4.18 18.31 -13.01
CA THR A 310 -4.64 19.68 -12.73
C THR A 310 -3.46 20.65 -12.62
N ILE A 311 -2.48 20.34 -11.77
CA ILE A 311 -1.34 21.23 -11.51
C ILE A 311 -0.34 21.19 -12.67
N LEU A 312 0.10 20.00 -13.06
CA LEU A 312 1.04 19.79 -14.18
C LEU A 312 0.37 19.83 -15.55
N LYS A 313 -0.98 19.87 -15.61
CA LYS A 313 -1.77 19.95 -16.85
C LYS A 313 -1.44 18.82 -17.84
N SER A 314 -1.16 17.62 -17.33
CA SER A 314 -0.94 16.45 -18.19
C SER A 314 -2.24 16.10 -18.93
N PRO A 315 -2.16 15.72 -20.22
CA PRO A 315 -3.35 15.55 -21.06
C PRO A 315 -4.17 14.29 -20.75
N THR A 316 -3.62 13.36 -19.98
CA THR A 316 -4.26 12.08 -19.62
C THR A 316 -4.21 11.86 -18.12
N THR A 317 -5.07 10.97 -17.63
CA THR A 317 -5.03 10.49 -16.23
C THR A 317 -3.69 9.82 -15.91
N ILE A 318 -3.24 9.98 -14.66
CA ILE A 318 -2.04 9.29 -14.15
C ILE A 318 -2.22 7.77 -14.12
N GLN A 319 -3.48 7.28 -14.11
CA GLN A 319 -3.78 5.85 -14.10
C GLN A 319 -3.29 5.11 -15.36
N ASN A 320 -3.06 5.85 -16.46
CA ASN A 320 -2.50 5.32 -17.70
C ASN A 320 -0.99 5.59 -17.85
N ALA A 321 -0.38 6.27 -16.88
CA ALA A 321 1.03 6.59 -16.93
C ALA A 321 1.88 5.37 -16.58
N LEU A 322 3.02 5.23 -17.27
CA LEU A 322 4.00 4.20 -16.96
C LEU A 322 4.80 4.55 -15.71
N TRP A 323 5.36 3.51 -15.07
CA TRP A 323 6.33 3.69 -14.00
C TRP A 323 7.50 4.57 -14.47
N PRO A 324 7.94 5.56 -13.67
CA PRO A 324 9.02 6.45 -14.08
C PRO A 324 10.31 5.67 -14.32
N THR A 325 11.04 6.02 -15.37
CA THR A 325 12.35 5.45 -15.69
C THR A 325 13.37 6.58 -15.70
N PRO A 326 14.49 6.47 -14.98
CA PRO A 326 15.55 7.48 -15.00
C PRO A 326 16.07 7.71 -16.42
N GLU A 327 16.18 8.96 -16.85
CA GLU A 327 16.74 9.30 -18.17
C GLU A 327 18.26 9.06 -18.24
N LYS A 328 18.93 9.12 -17.09
CA LYS A 328 20.36 8.88 -16.94
C LYS A 328 20.60 7.76 -15.92
N PRO A 329 21.63 6.92 -16.13
CA PRO A 329 22.05 5.98 -15.11
C PRO A 329 22.48 6.73 -13.84
N MET A 330 22.25 6.10 -12.69
CA MET A 330 22.62 6.66 -11.41
C MET A 330 24.15 6.63 -11.25
N ASP A 331 24.72 7.71 -10.71
CA ASP A 331 26.12 7.76 -10.28
C ASP A 331 26.17 7.70 -8.76
N GLU A 332 26.55 6.53 -8.24
CA GLU A 332 26.70 6.28 -6.80
C GLU A 332 27.71 7.24 -6.16
N THR A 333 28.75 7.65 -6.89
CA THR A 333 29.78 8.56 -6.39
C THR A 333 29.20 9.91 -5.99
N ILE A 334 28.26 10.42 -6.78
CA ILE A 334 27.59 11.71 -6.52
C ILE A 334 26.70 11.60 -5.28
N LEU A 335 25.96 10.50 -5.13
CA LEU A 335 25.11 10.28 -3.96
C LEU A 335 25.92 10.09 -2.68
N GLU A 336 27.02 9.35 -2.73
CA GLU A 336 27.94 9.19 -1.61
C GLU A 336 28.57 10.54 -1.21
N ALA A 337 29.00 11.34 -2.19
CA ALA A 337 29.51 12.69 -1.93
C ALA A 337 28.45 13.60 -1.30
N ALA A 338 27.20 13.54 -1.78
CA ALA A 338 26.08 14.28 -1.21
C ALA A 338 25.75 13.84 0.23
N SER A 339 25.78 12.53 0.49
CA SER A 339 25.60 11.94 1.81
C SER A 339 26.70 12.39 2.79
N TYR A 340 27.96 12.37 2.35
CA TYR A 340 29.09 12.86 3.11
C TYR A 340 28.96 14.36 3.44
N MET A 341 28.56 15.17 2.48
CA MET A 341 28.31 16.61 2.67
C MET A 341 27.21 16.84 3.71
N ARG A 342 26.06 16.16 3.59
CA ARG A 342 24.95 16.23 4.57
C ARG A 342 25.40 15.81 5.97
N GLY A 343 26.15 14.72 6.08
CA GLY A 343 26.69 14.23 7.35
C GLY A 343 27.65 15.21 8.01
N THR A 344 28.50 15.87 7.20
CA THR A 344 29.45 16.88 7.67
C THR A 344 28.72 18.13 8.17
N VAL A 345 27.77 18.67 7.39
CA VAL A 345 26.96 19.83 7.78
C VAL A 345 26.20 19.56 9.08
N LYS A 346 25.56 18.39 9.19
CA LYS A 346 24.88 17.98 10.42
C LYS A 346 25.83 17.96 11.62
N THR A 347 27.01 17.36 11.45
CA THR A 347 28.02 17.28 12.52
C THR A 347 28.46 18.66 12.98
N ILE A 348 28.72 19.59 12.05
CA ILE A 348 29.08 20.98 12.38
C ILE A 348 27.95 21.65 13.18
N ARG A 349 26.69 21.54 12.73
CA ARG A 349 25.53 22.10 13.41
C ARG A 349 25.33 21.53 14.82
N ASP A 350 25.53 20.22 14.98
CA ASP A 350 25.42 19.54 16.27
C ASP A 350 26.50 20.02 17.25
N VAL A 351 27.74 20.15 16.78
CA VAL A 351 28.87 20.68 17.57
C VAL A 351 28.63 22.14 17.96
N GLU A 352 28.19 22.98 17.02
CA GLU A 352 27.87 24.38 17.29
C GLU A 352 26.75 24.50 18.34
N THR A 353 25.67 23.73 18.19
CA THR A 353 24.56 23.71 19.14
C THR A 353 25.01 23.25 20.53
N ALA A 354 25.88 22.24 20.60
CA ALA A 354 26.46 21.78 21.86
C ALA A 354 27.33 22.86 22.50
N LEU A 355 28.18 23.54 21.73
CA LEU A 355 29.01 24.64 22.21
C LEU A 355 28.16 25.80 22.74
N LEU A 356 27.11 26.20 22.03
CA LEU A 356 26.17 27.24 22.46
C LEU A 356 25.49 26.87 23.79
N LYS A 357 25.03 25.62 23.94
CA LYS A 357 24.48 25.12 25.21
C LYS A 357 25.51 25.16 26.34
N MET A 358 26.78 24.82 26.07
CA MET A 358 27.86 24.90 27.05
C MET A 358 28.16 26.34 27.47
N LEU A 359 28.22 27.28 26.52
CA LEU A 359 28.43 28.70 26.77
C LEU A 359 27.27 29.32 27.57
N GLN A 360 26.03 28.95 27.26
CA GLN A 360 24.85 29.39 28.03
C GLN A 360 24.87 28.86 29.47
N LYS A 361 25.21 27.58 29.68
CA LYS A 361 25.39 27.00 31.03
C LYS A 361 26.51 27.70 31.82
N ALA A 362 27.63 28.05 31.15
CA ALA A 362 28.74 28.77 31.78
C ALA A 362 28.36 30.21 32.18
N LYS A 363 27.58 30.92 31.34
CA LYS A 363 27.02 32.25 31.68
C LYS A 363 26.02 32.17 32.83
N GLY A 364 25.16 31.14 32.87
CA GLY A 364 24.23 30.91 33.97
C GLY A 364 24.92 30.68 35.32
N LYS A 365 26.02 29.91 35.34
CA LYS A 365 26.85 29.72 36.55
C LYS A 365 27.53 31.00 37.03
N LYS A 366 28.04 31.84 36.12
CA LYS A 366 28.60 33.17 36.48
C LYS A 366 27.54 34.12 37.06
N GLY A 367 26.32 34.10 36.52
CA GLY A 367 25.19 34.90 37.04
C GLY A 367 24.73 34.48 38.44
N GLN A 368 24.70 33.17 38.72
CA GLN A 368 24.38 32.65 40.05
C GLN A 368 25.45 33.01 41.09
N ASN A 369 26.74 32.89 40.75
CA ASN A 369 27.82 33.28 41.65
C ASN A 369 27.81 34.80 41.95
N ALA A 370 27.49 35.65 40.97
CA ALA A 370 27.36 37.09 41.17
C ALA A 370 26.16 37.47 42.06
N GLN A 371 25.01 36.80 41.89
CA GLN A 371 23.84 36.98 42.77
C GLN A 371 24.09 36.47 44.20
N GLN A 372 24.85 35.38 44.35
CA GLN A 372 25.19 34.82 45.65
C GLN A 372 26.19 35.71 46.42
N MET A 373 27.17 36.30 45.72
CA MET A 373 28.03 37.36 46.28
C MET A 373 27.23 38.61 46.65
N ALA A 374 26.36 39.13 45.78
CA ALA A 374 25.55 40.31 46.07
C ALA A 374 24.57 40.12 47.26
N ARG A 375 24.05 38.90 47.45
CA ARG A 375 23.23 38.54 48.62
C ARG A 375 24.05 38.44 49.92
N SER A 376 25.32 37.99 49.86
CA SER A 376 26.19 37.98 51.05
C SER A 376 26.61 39.40 51.46
N THR A 377 26.88 40.29 50.50
CA THR A 377 27.24 41.70 50.79
C THR A 377 26.07 42.53 51.32
N ARG A 378 24.82 42.18 50.96
CA ARG A 378 23.61 42.81 51.54
C ARG A 378 23.30 42.33 52.96
N ARG A 379 23.70 41.11 53.35
CA ARG A 379 23.52 40.61 54.73
C ARG A 379 24.52 41.20 55.72
N SER A 380 25.70 41.64 55.27
CA SER A 380 26.72 42.26 56.13
C SER A 380 26.56 43.78 56.34
N ARG A 381 25.49 44.40 55.81
CA ARG A 381 25.23 45.86 55.86
C ARG A 381 23.89 46.23 56.51
N ARG A 382 23.28 45.36 57.31
CA ARG A 382 22.18 45.75 58.19
C ARG A 382 22.72 45.82 59.63
N PRO A 383 22.68 47.00 60.30
CA PRO A 383 23.04 47.13 61.71
C PRO A 383 22.04 46.38 62.61
#